data_AF-A0A7W9GJI3-F1
#
_entry.id   AF-A0A7W9GJI3-F1
#
_cell.length_a   1.000
_cell.length_b   1.000
_cell.length_c   1.000
_cell.angle_alpha   90.00
_cell.angle_beta   90.00
_cell.angle_gamma   90.00
#
_symmetry.space_group_name_H-M   'P 1'
#
loop_
_entity.id
_entity.type
_entity.pdbx_description
1 polymer ?
#
loop_
_entity_poly.entity_id
_entity_poly.type
_entity_poly.pdbx_seq_one_letter_code
_entity_poly.pdbx_strand_id
1 'polypeptide(L)' 'METARRMMDAAERTRYGRSGIYDITVRGADGRVVAEFRGRSRELRQVEG' A
#
# COMPACT_ATOMS: atom_id res chain seq x y z
N MET A 1 -19.52 11.55 13.65
CA MET A 1 -19.00 10.75 12.52
C MET A 1 -18.00 9.78 13.11
N GLU A 2 -18.28 8.49 13.02
CA GLU A 2 -17.38 7.46 13.55
C GLU A 2 -16.20 7.30 12.58
N THR A 3 -14.98 7.50 13.09
CA THR A 3 -13.75 7.35 12.30
C THR A 3 -13.50 5.86 12.10
N ALA A 4 -14.20 5.23 11.15
CA ALA A 4 -14.03 3.82 10.86
C ALA A 4 -12.56 3.55 10.45
N ARG A 5 -11.84 2.80 11.30
CA ARG A 5 -10.45 2.41 11.04
C ARG A 5 -10.41 1.39 9.93
N ARG A 6 -9.71 1.72 8.84
CA ARG A 6 -9.34 0.76 7.80
C ARG A 6 -7.90 0.32 8.05
N MET A 7 -7.65 -0.97 7.92
CA MET A 7 -6.30 -1.53 8.01
C MET A 7 -5.83 -1.93 6.62
N MET A 8 -4.55 -1.73 6.35
CA MET A 8 -3.94 -2.10 5.08
C MET A 8 -2.61 -2.80 5.34
N ASP A 9 -2.35 -3.82 4.56
CA ASP A 9 -1.08 -4.55 4.52
C ASP A 9 -0.51 -4.50 3.10
N ALA A 10 0.82 -4.46 2.99
CA ALA A 10 1.53 -4.32 1.74
C ALA A 10 2.60 -5.40 1.60
N ALA A 11 2.48 -6.23 0.57
CA ALA A 11 3.47 -7.25 0.23
C ALA A 11 4.28 -6.83 -1.00
N GLU A 12 5.60 -6.73 -0.85
CA GLU A 12 6.51 -6.55 -1.99
C GLU A 12 6.50 -7.79 -2.87
N ARG A 13 6.31 -7.60 -4.18
CA ARG A 13 6.36 -8.68 -5.17
C ARG A 13 7.68 -8.69 -5.93
N THR A 14 8.15 -7.50 -6.30
CA THR A 14 9.46 -7.31 -6.89
C THR A 14 9.92 -5.88 -6.65
N ARG A 15 11.23 -5.68 -6.51
CA ARG A 15 11.86 -4.38 -6.41
C ARG A 15 13.10 -4.34 -7.29
N TYR A 16 13.15 -3.34 -8.16
CA TYR A 16 14.28 -3.04 -9.03
C TYR A 16 14.73 -1.61 -8.80
N GLY A 17 15.84 -1.46 -8.08
CA GLY A 17 16.33 -0.15 -7.65
C GLY A 17 15.25 0.63 -6.90
N ARG A 18 14.84 1.78 -7.45
CA ARG A 18 13.82 2.66 -6.87
C ARG A 18 12.39 2.37 -7.32
N SER A 19 12.14 1.29 -8.04
CA SER A 19 10.79 0.93 -8.49
C SER A 19 10.41 -0.44 -7.94
N GLY A 20 9.13 -0.66 -7.65
CA GLY A 20 8.66 -1.97 -7.22
C GLY A 20 7.20 -2.24 -7.57
N ILE A 21 6.80 -3.51 -7.43
CA ILE A 21 5.40 -3.95 -7.52
C ILE A 21 4.96 -4.39 -6.13
N TYR A 22 3.81 -3.89 -5.69
CA TYR A 22 3.26 -4.21 -4.38
C TYR A 22 1.81 -4.67 -4.54
N ASP A 23 1.48 -5.69 -3.75
CA ASP A 23 0.09 -6.08 -3.50
C ASP A 23 -0.35 -5.45 -2.20
N ILE A 24 -1.50 -4.76 -2.23
CA ILE A 24 -2.09 -4.12 -1.07
C ILE A 24 -3.41 -4.80 -0.76
N THR A 25 -3.57 -5.28 0.47
CA THR A 25 -4.84 -5.80 0.97
C THR A 25 -5.46 -4.76 1.90
N VAL A 26 -6.68 -4.32 1.60
CA VAL A 26 -7.44 -3.40 2.47
C VAL A 26 -8.52 -4.17 3.21
N ARG A 27 -8.57 -4.00 4.53
CA ARG A 27 -9.55 -4.61 5.41
C ARG A 27 -10.47 -3.56 6.05
N GLY A 28 -11.75 -3.88 6.08
CA GLY A 28 -12.76 -3.15 6.85
C GLY A 28 -12.51 -3.27 8.35
N ALA A 29 -13.27 -2.50 9.13
CA ALA A 29 -13.18 -2.53 10.60
C ALA A 29 -13.53 -3.91 11.19
N ASP A 30 -14.31 -4.71 10.47
CA ASP A 30 -14.67 -6.09 10.78
C ASP A 30 -13.60 -7.12 10.35
N GLY A 31 -12.46 -6.66 9.85
CA GLY A 31 -11.34 -7.50 9.38
C GLY A 31 -11.54 -8.13 8.01
N ARG A 32 -12.71 -7.95 7.37
CA ARG A 32 -12.99 -8.49 6.05
C ARG A 32 -12.21 -7.74 4.99
N VAL A 33 -11.68 -8.46 4.00
CA VAL A 33 -11.04 -7.85 2.84
C VAL A 33 -12.12 -7.15 2.02
N VAL A 34 -11.93 -5.85 1.79
CA VAL A 34 -12.86 -5.03 1.00
C VAL A 34 -12.29 -4.65 -0.36
N ALA A 35 -10.96 -4.71 -0.51
CA ALA A 35 -10.29 -4.47 -1.78
C ALA A 35 -8.88 -5.06 -1.79
N GLU A 36 -8.44 -5.43 -2.99
CA GLU A 36 -7.07 -5.82 -3.31
C GLU A 36 -6.57 -4.93 -4.44
N PHE A 37 -5.34 -4.44 -4.31
CA PHE A 37 -4.71 -3.60 -5.32
C PHE A 37 -3.33 -4.16 -5.68
N ARG A 38 -2.97 -4.09 -6.95
CA ARG A 38 -1.60 -4.28 -7.42
C ARG A 38 -1.12 -3.02 -8.10
N GLY A 39 -0.02 -2.46 -7.61
CA GLY A 39 0.49 -1.17 -8.06
C GLY A 39 1.98 -1.16 -8.30
N ARG A 40 2.42 -0.26 -9.20
CA ARG A 40 3.82 0.11 -9.35
C ARG A 40 4.12 1.24 -8.36
N SER A 41 5.19 1.12 -7.59
CA SER A 41 5.71 2.20 -6.75
C SER A 41 7.01 2.76 -7.32
N ARG A 42 7.32 3.99 -6.94
CA ARG A 42 8.61 4.63 -7.21
C ARG A 42 9.04 5.45 -6.01
N GLU A 43 10.26 5.22 -5.54
CA GLU A 43 10.87 6.01 -4.49
C GLU A 43 11.34 7.35 -5.07
N LEU A 44 10.89 8.44 -4.45
CA LEU A 44 11.29 9.80 -4.80
C LEU A 44 12.53 10.16 -3.97
N ARG A 45 13.51 10.80 -4.60
CA ARG A 45 14.64 11.37 -3.86
C ARG A 45 14.19 12.66 -3.21
N GLN A 46 14.45 12.81 -1.91
CA GLN A 46 14.36 14.12 -1.27
C GLN A 46 15.41 15.02 -1.91
N VAL A 47 14.96 16.11 -2.52
CA VAL A 47 15.85 17.20 -2.93
C VAL A 47 15.89 18.18 -1.77
N GLU A 48 17.03 18.27 -1.09
CA GLU A 48 17.28 19.35 -0.15
C GLU A 48 17.50 20.64 -0.98
N GLY A 49 16.83 21.71 -0.58
CA GLY A 49 16.97 23.05 -1.17
C GLY A 49 17.76 23.95 -0.24
#